data_AF-A0AA41FIM2-F1
#
_entry.id   AF-A0AA41FIM2-F1
#
_cell.length_a   1.000
_cell.length_b   1.000
_cell.length_c   1.000
_cell.angle_alpha   90.00
_cell.angle_beta   90.00
_cell.angle_gamma   90.00
#
_symmetry.space_group_name_H-M   'P 1'
#
loop_
_entity.id
_entity.type
_entity.pdbx_description
1 polymer ?
#
loop_
_entity_poly.entity_id
_entity_poly.type
_entity_poly.pdbx_seq_one_letter_code
_entity_poly.pdbx_strand_id
1 'polypeptide(L)'
;MDPGTFDGHHPQYLFLGQYGGFEGKGSTGSPHGSATYRLNILLPSKPDEYALELPEIYSASRVWVNGSLVSRLGDISGSGQPAIRTGMVTFQAASQAEIVVQAADHIHYYSGIIYPPAFGTMETVSDLISFRLMRTCIMVISSFTIGIMYLMIGIRTGEERRQMILFALTSLLFALHATYPLLHLFGAGYWSYRLEDTSFFLFLLAVTTLHCSLCRISGSPQRIVLGLGGFIVLLTLVIPSFLINDSLNAMMAYSVFLDSCKLLLFSWLIVTACFNKQRDERINGLLLAGLCIIAVSLLFQTALPVFEPIRFGWQTENAGFAFILILGGGLWFDTVKAYADRAALTENVRLMKKQFSLQEENYRLITGNFAEIRRMRHDLRHHLNTIKELAGQHQYEELEHYIMGWEDSSEQATRPALCENQAANAILNYYQQAADEKNISLRLKVALPSELKLEGWNLGILLGNLLENAIEASEKLPEEMRLVKVYSRIANGNLLLTVKNHWSGEFLASGEQVYSTKHQGVGIGLSSVRSLVKKKGGQFFISPNEPDFTVSVVLWNVADQNRFIRE
;
A
#
# COMPACT_ATOMS: atom_id res chain seq x y z
N MET A 1 -52.15 -1.38 -41.07
CA MET A 1 -52.35 -0.03 -41.62
C MET A 1 -51.13 0.33 -42.43
N ASP A 2 -51.33 0.92 -43.60
CA ASP A 2 -50.23 1.49 -44.36
C ASP A 2 -49.60 2.65 -43.56
N PRO A 3 -48.28 2.87 -43.66
CA PRO A 3 -47.63 3.99 -42.99
C PRO A 3 -48.27 5.32 -43.42
N GLY A 4 -48.99 5.97 -42.50
CA GLY A 4 -49.54 7.33 -42.69
C GLY A 4 -51.05 7.44 -42.89
N THR A 5 -51.85 6.37 -42.73
CA THR A 5 -53.31 6.49 -42.65
C THR A 5 -53.72 6.95 -41.25
N PHE A 6 -54.11 8.23 -41.12
CA PHE A 6 -54.78 8.73 -39.92
C PHE A 6 -56.26 8.33 -40.02
N ASP A 7 -56.72 7.38 -39.20
CA ASP A 7 -58.11 6.89 -39.15
C ASP A 7 -59.10 7.99 -38.73
N GLY A 8 -59.38 8.95 -39.61
CA GLY A 8 -60.30 10.07 -39.34
C GLY A 8 -59.84 11.05 -38.25
N HIS A 9 -58.65 10.85 -37.66
CA HIS A 9 -58.08 11.72 -36.64
C HIS A 9 -57.18 12.81 -37.25
N HIS A 10 -57.31 14.06 -36.78
CA HIS A 10 -56.42 15.14 -37.23
C HIS A 10 -54.99 14.95 -36.70
N PRO A 11 -53.96 15.09 -37.55
CA PRO A 11 -52.58 15.04 -37.10
C PRO A 11 -52.29 16.20 -36.12
N GLN A 12 -51.60 15.88 -35.02
CA GLN A 12 -51.18 16.87 -34.03
C GLN A 12 -49.66 17.06 -34.13
N TYR A 13 -49.23 18.32 -34.19
CA TYR A 13 -47.82 18.66 -34.05
C TYR A 13 -47.46 18.66 -32.56
N LEU A 14 -46.46 17.86 -32.23
CA LEU A 14 -45.94 17.70 -30.87
C LEU A 14 -44.41 17.70 -30.90
N PHE A 15 -43.80 18.18 -29.82
CA PHE A 15 -42.36 18.00 -29.62
C PHE A 15 -42.09 16.69 -28.87
N LEU A 16 -40.95 16.06 -29.16
CA LEU A 16 -40.55 14.83 -28.47
C LEU A 16 -40.32 15.12 -26.98
N GLY A 17 -40.91 14.30 -26.11
CA GLY A 17 -40.93 14.54 -24.66
C GLY A 17 -42.03 15.48 -24.16
N GLN A 18 -42.96 15.94 -25.03
CA GLN A 18 -44.10 16.76 -24.60
C GLN A 18 -45.08 16.02 -23.69
N TYR A 19 -45.22 14.71 -23.91
CA TYR A 19 -46.05 13.79 -23.14
C TYR A 19 -45.19 12.58 -22.73
N GLY A 20 -45.42 12.03 -21.54
CA GLY A 20 -44.65 10.90 -20.99
C GLY A 20 -45.16 9.54 -21.45
N GLY A 21 -46.29 9.53 -22.17
CA GLY A 21 -46.92 8.36 -22.77
C GLY A 21 -47.88 8.72 -23.90
N PHE A 22 -48.83 7.83 -24.19
CA PHE A 22 -49.86 8.04 -25.22
C PHE A 22 -51.05 8.91 -24.74
N GLU A 23 -50.98 9.46 -23.52
CA GLU A 23 -51.97 10.43 -23.07
C GLU A 23 -51.95 11.67 -23.96
N GLY A 24 -53.07 11.93 -24.65
CA GLY A 24 -53.25 13.17 -25.40
C GLY A 24 -53.35 14.40 -24.48
N LYS A 25 -53.89 15.52 -24.97
CA LYS A 25 -54.08 16.78 -24.21
C LYS A 25 -54.92 16.69 -22.92
N GLY A 26 -55.40 15.52 -22.49
CA GLY A 26 -56.21 15.32 -21.29
C GLY A 26 -55.60 14.31 -20.31
N SER A 27 -55.52 14.69 -19.03
CA SER A 27 -54.94 13.91 -17.93
C SER A 27 -55.75 12.67 -17.50
N THR A 28 -56.72 12.25 -18.31
CA THR A 28 -57.64 11.12 -18.03
C THR A 28 -57.48 9.96 -19.03
N GLY A 29 -56.53 10.06 -19.97
CA GLY A 29 -56.22 9.00 -20.92
C GLY A 29 -55.44 7.84 -20.29
N SER A 30 -55.63 6.63 -20.83
CA SER A 30 -54.75 5.50 -20.55
C SER A 30 -53.34 5.82 -21.07
N PRO A 31 -52.26 5.53 -20.31
CA PRO A 31 -50.89 5.62 -20.83
C PRO A 31 -50.61 4.54 -21.89
N HIS A 32 -51.45 3.50 -21.96
CA HIS A 32 -51.33 2.44 -22.94
C HIS A 32 -52.21 2.70 -24.16
N GLY A 33 -51.70 2.33 -25.34
CA GLY A 33 -52.34 2.60 -26.63
C GLY A 33 -51.39 2.38 -27.79
N SER A 34 -51.68 3.04 -28.91
CA SER A 34 -50.80 3.05 -30.07
C SER A 34 -50.79 4.43 -30.72
N ALA A 35 -49.65 4.82 -31.26
CA ALA A 35 -49.49 6.08 -31.98
C ALA A 35 -48.60 5.90 -33.21
N THR A 36 -48.86 6.75 -34.22
CA THR A 36 -48.02 6.87 -35.40
C THR A 36 -47.37 8.25 -35.40
N TYR A 37 -46.05 8.29 -35.31
CA TYR A 37 -45.23 9.48 -35.41
C TYR A 37 -44.70 9.60 -36.84
N ARG A 38 -44.75 10.81 -37.40
CA ARG A 38 -44.24 11.11 -38.75
C ARG A 38 -43.37 12.34 -38.69
N LEU A 39 -42.17 12.25 -39.28
CA LEU A 39 -41.21 13.33 -39.38
C LEU A 39 -40.67 13.42 -40.80
N ASN A 40 -40.72 14.63 -41.38
CA ASN A 40 -40.08 14.92 -42.66
C ASN A 40 -38.82 15.75 -42.40
N ILE A 41 -37.67 15.24 -42.82
CA ILE A 41 -36.38 15.89 -42.66
C ILE A 41 -35.90 16.38 -44.02
N LEU A 42 -35.51 17.66 -44.09
CA LEU A 42 -34.85 18.22 -45.26
C LEU A 42 -33.36 17.88 -45.21
N LEU A 43 -32.85 17.31 -46.30
CA LEU A 43 -31.48 16.82 -46.43
C LEU A 43 -30.73 17.55 -47.56
N PRO A 44 -29.39 17.53 -47.55
CA PRO A 44 -28.59 17.92 -48.70
C PRO A 44 -29.03 17.20 -49.98
N SER A 45 -28.89 17.87 -51.11
CA SER A 45 -29.29 17.36 -52.42
C SER A 45 -28.42 16.20 -52.93
N LYS A 46 -27.21 16.04 -52.41
CA LYS A 46 -26.34 14.90 -52.71
C LYS A 46 -26.77 13.68 -51.87
N PRO A 47 -26.95 12.49 -52.48
CA PRO A 47 -27.21 11.27 -51.73
C PRO A 47 -26.05 10.96 -50.79
N ASP A 48 -26.40 10.68 -49.53
CA ASP A 48 -25.47 10.29 -48.49
C ASP A 48 -26.09 9.17 -47.63
N GLU A 49 -25.25 8.50 -46.85
CA GLU A 49 -25.65 7.44 -45.93
C GLU A 49 -25.92 8.02 -44.54
N TYR A 50 -27.18 7.98 -44.15
CA TYR A 50 -27.64 8.48 -42.87
C TYR A 50 -27.95 7.33 -41.92
N ALA A 51 -27.87 7.65 -40.64
CA ALA A 51 -28.28 6.76 -39.58
C ALA A 51 -29.29 7.43 -38.66
N LEU A 52 -30.21 6.62 -38.19
CA LEU A 52 -31.19 6.96 -37.17
C LEU A 52 -31.02 5.97 -36.02
N GLU A 53 -30.60 6.46 -34.88
CA GLU A 53 -30.69 5.73 -33.63
C GLU A 53 -32.03 6.03 -32.98
N LEU A 54 -32.82 4.97 -32.79
CA LEU A 54 -34.06 5.05 -32.06
C LEU A 54 -33.81 4.59 -30.63
N PRO A 55 -34.04 5.47 -29.63
CA PRO A 55 -34.05 5.06 -28.24
C PRO A 55 -35.18 4.05 -28.00
N GLU A 56 -35.15 3.42 -26.84
CA GLU A 56 -36.06 2.34 -26.50
C GLU A 56 -37.52 2.76 -26.60
N ILE A 57 -38.26 2.06 -27.47
CA ILE A 57 -39.72 2.12 -27.47
C ILE A 57 -40.18 0.95 -26.61
N TYR A 58 -40.79 1.27 -25.48
CA TYR A 58 -41.02 0.39 -24.32
C TYR A 58 -41.98 -0.81 -24.55
N SER A 59 -42.35 -1.13 -25.79
CA SER A 59 -43.16 -2.32 -26.10
C SER A 59 -42.99 -2.82 -27.53
N ALA A 60 -43.80 -2.40 -28.50
CA ALA A 60 -43.69 -2.82 -29.90
C ALA A 60 -43.55 -1.61 -30.83
N SER A 61 -42.71 -1.73 -31.85
CA SER A 61 -42.50 -0.68 -32.84
C SER A 61 -42.23 -1.18 -34.25
N ARG A 62 -42.58 -0.33 -35.22
CA ARG A 62 -42.23 -0.50 -36.63
C ARG A 62 -41.76 0.85 -37.16
N VAL A 63 -40.73 0.80 -37.98
CA VAL A 63 -40.08 2.00 -38.51
C VAL A 63 -40.04 1.89 -40.01
N TRP A 64 -40.52 2.93 -40.69
CA TRP A 64 -40.43 3.08 -42.13
C TRP A 64 -39.60 4.31 -42.46
N VAL A 65 -38.79 4.17 -43.50
CA VAL A 65 -38.06 5.27 -44.11
C VAL A 65 -38.42 5.32 -45.59
N ASN A 66 -38.90 6.46 -46.07
CA ASN A 66 -39.34 6.66 -47.45
C ASN A 66 -40.30 5.55 -47.93
N GLY A 67 -41.26 5.16 -47.07
CA GLY A 67 -42.23 4.10 -47.34
C GLY A 67 -41.71 2.65 -47.22
N SER A 68 -40.40 2.44 -47.08
CA SER A 68 -39.80 1.10 -46.91
C SER A 68 -39.70 0.73 -45.44
N LEU A 69 -40.12 -0.48 -45.07
CA LEU A 69 -40.00 -0.98 -43.70
C LEU A 69 -38.54 -1.31 -43.40
N VAL A 70 -37.94 -0.60 -42.43
CA VAL A 70 -36.51 -0.72 -42.08
C VAL A 70 -36.27 -1.39 -40.73
N SER A 71 -37.24 -1.36 -39.82
CA SER A 71 -37.14 -2.06 -38.54
C SER A 71 -38.52 -2.52 -38.06
N ARG A 72 -38.56 -3.71 -37.45
CA ARG A 72 -39.73 -4.28 -36.76
C ARG A 72 -39.29 -4.88 -35.44
N LEU A 73 -39.84 -4.38 -34.34
CA LEU A 73 -39.62 -4.88 -33.00
C LEU A 73 -40.97 -5.23 -32.36
N GLY A 74 -41.13 -6.49 -31.96
CA GLY A 74 -42.35 -6.97 -31.32
C GLY A 74 -43.54 -7.06 -32.28
N ASP A 75 -44.74 -7.24 -31.71
CA ASP A 75 -45.97 -7.28 -32.48
C ASP A 75 -46.97 -6.19 -32.11
N ILE A 76 -47.26 -5.32 -33.08
CA ILE A 76 -48.23 -4.23 -32.97
C ILE A 76 -49.67 -4.76 -33.14
N SER A 77 -49.86 -5.91 -33.78
CA SER A 77 -51.17 -6.50 -34.05
C SER A 77 -51.75 -7.29 -32.86
N GLY A 78 -51.95 -6.60 -31.72
CA GLY A 78 -52.82 -7.03 -30.63
C GLY A 78 -52.37 -8.23 -29.79
N SER A 79 -51.33 -8.97 -30.19
CA SER A 79 -50.79 -10.12 -29.44
C SER A 79 -49.69 -9.76 -28.43
N GLY A 80 -49.27 -8.48 -28.38
CA GLY A 80 -48.61 -7.87 -27.23
C GLY A 80 -47.30 -8.53 -26.79
N GLN A 81 -46.50 -9.09 -27.70
CA GLN A 81 -45.13 -9.49 -27.36
C GLN A 81 -44.22 -8.26 -27.45
N PRO A 82 -43.77 -7.68 -26.31
CA PRO A 82 -42.87 -6.55 -26.32
C PRO A 82 -41.49 -6.99 -26.77
N ALA A 83 -40.83 -6.16 -27.57
CA ALA A 83 -39.42 -6.30 -27.89
C ALA A 83 -38.75 -4.94 -27.72
N ILE A 84 -38.27 -4.69 -26.51
CA ILE A 84 -37.60 -3.44 -26.14
C ILE A 84 -36.12 -3.60 -26.50
N ARG A 85 -35.64 -2.75 -27.41
CA ARG A 85 -34.23 -2.72 -27.80
C ARG A 85 -33.87 -1.35 -28.35
N THR A 86 -32.71 -0.83 -27.96
CA THR A 86 -32.09 0.31 -28.66
C THR A 86 -31.50 -0.16 -29.98
N GLY A 87 -31.81 0.53 -31.08
CA GLY A 87 -31.39 0.12 -32.41
C GLY A 87 -30.94 1.28 -33.29
N MET A 88 -29.94 1.01 -34.12
CA MET A 88 -29.51 1.91 -35.19
C MET A 88 -30.03 1.36 -36.53
N VAL A 89 -30.62 2.24 -37.32
CA VAL A 89 -31.08 1.95 -38.68
C VAL A 89 -30.30 2.84 -39.64
N THR A 90 -29.74 2.27 -40.69
CA THR A 90 -29.07 3.01 -41.76
C THR A 90 -29.93 3.06 -43.00
N PHE A 91 -29.85 4.17 -43.74
CA PHE A 91 -30.54 4.34 -45.01
C PHE A 91 -29.85 5.40 -45.87
N GLN A 92 -30.04 5.28 -47.19
CA GLN A 92 -29.60 6.30 -48.14
C GLN A 92 -30.76 7.25 -48.46
N ALA A 93 -30.49 8.55 -48.41
CA ALA A 93 -31.47 9.58 -48.76
C ALA A 93 -30.80 10.80 -49.38
N ALA A 94 -31.56 11.55 -50.17
CA ALA A 94 -31.15 12.80 -50.81
C ALA A 94 -32.32 13.79 -50.82
N SER A 95 -32.05 15.07 -50.61
CA SER A 95 -33.01 16.19 -50.56
C SER A 95 -34.06 16.13 -49.43
N GLN A 96 -34.67 14.97 -49.20
CA GLN A 96 -35.64 14.75 -48.13
C GLN A 96 -35.63 13.29 -47.66
N ALA A 97 -36.01 13.07 -46.40
CA ALA A 97 -36.33 11.76 -45.88
C ALA A 97 -37.63 11.83 -45.06
N GLU A 98 -38.54 10.89 -45.33
CA GLU A 98 -39.72 10.66 -44.50
C GLU A 98 -39.44 9.52 -43.53
N ILE A 99 -39.62 9.77 -42.23
CA ILE A 99 -39.51 8.78 -41.17
C ILE A 99 -40.88 8.61 -40.54
N VAL A 100 -41.39 7.38 -40.53
CA VAL A 100 -42.64 7.01 -39.86
C VAL A 100 -42.33 5.97 -38.80
N VAL A 101 -42.72 6.24 -37.55
CA VAL A 101 -42.57 5.30 -36.43
C VAL A 101 -43.96 4.98 -35.90
N GLN A 102 -44.36 3.71 -35.97
CA GLN A 102 -45.54 3.21 -35.26
C GLN A 102 -45.07 2.58 -33.95
N ALA A 103 -45.66 3.01 -32.84
CA ALA A 103 -45.41 2.46 -31.52
C ALA A 103 -46.73 1.99 -30.91
N ALA A 104 -46.71 0.87 -30.21
CA ALA A 104 -47.83 0.39 -29.40
C ALA A 104 -47.29 -0.13 -28.07
N ASP A 105 -47.99 0.21 -27.00
CA ASP A 105 -47.72 -0.28 -25.65
C ASP A 105 -49.02 -0.64 -24.94
N HIS A 106 -49.00 -1.80 -24.28
CA HIS A 106 -50.11 -2.40 -23.57
C HIS A 106 -49.71 -2.97 -22.20
N ILE A 107 -48.42 -2.90 -21.83
CA ILE A 107 -47.87 -3.68 -20.71
C ILE A 107 -46.83 -2.88 -19.90
N HIS A 108 -46.18 -1.86 -20.48
CA HIS A 108 -45.08 -1.15 -19.83
C HIS A 108 -45.54 0.14 -19.13
N TYR A 109 -44.97 0.47 -17.96
CA TYR A 109 -45.30 1.71 -17.24
C TYR A 109 -44.69 2.99 -17.85
N TYR A 110 -43.98 2.84 -18.98
CA TYR A 110 -43.50 3.90 -19.87
C TYR A 110 -44.02 3.56 -21.25
N SER A 111 -44.48 4.55 -22.02
CA SER A 111 -45.06 4.30 -23.32
C SER A 111 -44.70 5.38 -24.33
N GLY A 112 -44.91 5.10 -25.62
CA GLY A 112 -44.60 6.02 -26.70
C GLY A 112 -43.11 6.28 -26.93
N ILE A 113 -42.82 7.39 -27.60
CA ILE A 113 -41.46 7.88 -27.88
C ILE A 113 -41.17 9.05 -26.95
N ILE A 114 -40.54 8.74 -25.82
CA ILE A 114 -40.22 9.71 -24.77
C ILE A 114 -38.96 10.50 -25.12
N TYR A 115 -37.95 9.81 -25.65
CA TYR A 115 -36.64 10.39 -25.93
C TYR A 115 -36.45 10.68 -27.42
N PRO A 116 -35.74 11.78 -27.76
CA PRO A 116 -35.51 12.13 -29.14
C PRO A 116 -34.58 11.13 -29.84
N PRO A 117 -34.93 10.65 -31.06
CA PRO A 117 -34.00 9.88 -31.88
C PRO A 117 -32.76 10.69 -32.24
N ALA A 118 -31.59 10.03 -32.29
CA ALA A 118 -30.38 10.66 -32.81
C ALA A 118 -30.32 10.44 -34.33
N PHE A 119 -30.25 11.52 -35.10
CA PHE A 119 -30.16 11.49 -36.55
C PHE A 119 -28.88 12.19 -37.02
N GLY A 120 -28.18 11.59 -37.97
CA GLY A 120 -26.95 12.14 -38.53
C GLY A 120 -26.34 11.25 -39.60
N THR A 121 -25.09 11.53 -39.99
CA THR A 121 -24.32 10.60 -40.83
C THR A 121 -24.07 9.30 -40.08
N MET A 122 -23.89 8.21 -40.82
CA MET A 122 -23.59 6.90 -40.22
C MET A 122 -22.41 6.96 -39.24
N GLU A 123 -21.34 7.66 -39.59
CA GLU A 123 -20.15 7.85 -38.76
C GLU A 123 -20.47 8.57 -37.44
N THR A 124 -21.18 9.71 -37.49
CA THR A 124 -21.45 10.51 -36.29
C THR A 124 -22.39 9.79 -35.31
N VAL A 125 -23.39 9.07 -35.82
CA VAL A 125 -24.30 8.28 -34.96
C VAL A 125 -23.57 7.06 -34.38
N SER A 126 -22.72 6.38 -35.17
CA SER A 126 -21.89 5.28 -34.67
C SER A 126 -20.95 5.74 -33.56
N ASP A 127 -20.26 6.87 -33.75
CA ASP A 127 -19.36 7.45 -32.74
C ASP A 127 -20.09 7.79 -31.44
N LEU A 128 -21.32 8.31 -31.54
CA LEU A 128 -22.16 8.61 -30.39
C LEU A 128 -22.51 7.35 -29.58
N ILE A 129 -22.90 6.27 -30.26
CA ILE A 129 -23.23 4.97 -29.64
C ILE A 129 -21.96 4.36 -29.03
N SER A 130 -20.86 4.34 -29.77
CA SER A 130 -19.56 3.82 -29.31
C SER A 130 -19.07 4.57 -28.07
N PHE A 131 -19.22 5.90 -28.03
CA PHE A 131 -18.86 6.71 -26.87
C PHE A 131 -19.68 6.32 -25.63
N ARG A 132 -21.01 6.18 -25.77
CA ARG A 132 -21.89 5.76 -24.67
C ARG A 132 -21.53 4.37 -24.16
N LEU A 133 -21.29 3.42 -25.06
CA LEU A 133 -20.89 2.06 -24.70
C LEU A 133 -19.55 2.06 -23.96
N MET A 134 -18.55 2.79 -24.48
CA MET A 134 -17.23 2.89 -23.86
C MET A 134 -17.32 3.50 -22.45
N ARG A 135 -18.10 4.58 -22.28
CA ARG A 135 -18.36 5.20 -20.97
C ARG A 135 -18.93 4.18 -19.99
N THR A 136 -19.99 3.47 -20.38
CA THR A 136 -20.66 2.45 -19.55
C THR A 136 -19.70 1.33 -19.18
N CYS A 137 -18.93 0.79 -20.14
CA CYS A 137 -17.94 -0.25 -19.88
C CYS A 137 -16.86 0.23 -18.90
N ILE A 138 -16.34 1.45 -19.06
CA ILE A 138 -15.33 2.01 -18.14
C ILE A 138 -15.89 2.09 -16.72
N MET A 139 -17.11 2.61 -16.53
CA MET A 139 -17.74 2.72 -15.21
C MET A 139 -17.92 1.35 -14.57
N VAL A 140 -18.53 0.40 -15.29
CA VAL A 140 -18.80 -0.96 -14.78
C VAL A 140 -17.50 -1.69 -14.43
N ILE A 141 -16.55 -1.75 -15.35
CA ILE A 141 -15.29 -2.49 -15.15
C ILE A 141 -14.47 -1.86 -14.02
N SER A 142 -14.37 -0.54 -13.98
CA SER A 142 -13.60 0.17 -12.94
C SER A 142 -14.23 -0.03 -11.56
N SER A 143 -15.54 0.20 -11.42
CA SER A 143 -16.23 0.03 -10.14
C SER A 143 -16.27 -1.43 -9.69
N PHE A 144 -16.39 -2.39 -10.61
CA PHE A 144 -16.27 -3.81 -10.28
C PHE A 144 -14.87 -4.16 -9.78
N THR A 145 -13.83 -3.71 -10.49
CA THR A 145 -12.42 -3.97 -10.12
C THR A 145 -12.08 -3.34 -8.77
N ILE A 146 -12.48 -2.09 -8.55
CA ILE A 146 -12.35 -1.40 -7.26
C ILE A 146 -13.07 -2.21 -6.18
N GLY A 147 -14.31 -2.64 -6.42
CA GLY A 147 -15.09 -3.44 -5.48
C GLY A 147 -14.37 -4.73 -5.07
N ILE A 148 -13.86 -5.50 -6.03
CA ILE A 148 -13.10 -6.73 -5.76
C ILE A 148 -11.81 -6.44 -5.00
N MET A 149 -11.07 -5.38 -5.38
CA MET A 149 -9.85 -4.98 -4.69
C MET A 149 -10.11 -4.67 -3.21
N TYR A 150 -11.14 -3.88 -2.90
CA TYR A 150 -11.50 -3.55 -1.51
C TYR A 150 -12.04 -4.75 -0.74
N LEU A 151 -12.72 -5.68 -1.41
CA LEU A 151 -13.14 -6.94 -0.79
C LEU A 151 -11.92 -7.77 -0.38
N MET A 152 -10.93 -7.91 -1.26
CA MET A 152 -9.69 -8.62 -0.99
C MET A 152 -8.89 -7.97 0.15
N ILE A 153 -8.79 -6.64 0.16
CA ILE A 153 -8.15 -5.89 1.25
C ILE A 153 -8.90 -6.15 2.55
N GLY A 154 -10.22 -5.95 2.56
CA GLY A 154 -11.06 -6.15 3.74
C GLY A 154 -11.00 -7.56 4.33
N ILE A 155 -10.83 -8.60 3.52
CA ILE A 155 -10.63 -9.98 4.00
C ILE A 155 -9.26 -10.16 4.65
N ARG A 156 -8.21 -9.49 4.15
CA ARG A 156 -6.84 -9.62 4.65
C ARG A 156 -6.52 -8.73 5.84
N THR A 157 -7.08 -7.53 5.93
CA THR A 157 -6.88 -6.61 7.06
C THR A 157 -7.83 -6.90 8.21
N GLY A 158 -7.31 -6.98 9.44
CA GLY A 158 -8.13 -7.13 10.66
C GLY A 158 -8.77 -5.82 11.14
N GLU A 159 -8.01 -4.72 11.15
CA GLU A 159 -8.54 -3.39 11.49
C GLU A 159 -9.25 -2.76 10.28
N GLU A 160 -10.35 -2.04 10.53
CA GLU A 160 -11.20 -1.41 9.49
C GLU A 160 -11.83 -2.35 8.45
N ARG A 161 -11.76 -3.68 8.68
CA ARG A 161 -12.39 -4.73 7.85
C ARG A 161 -13.82 -4.39 7.43
N ARG A 162 -14.63 -3.92 8.38
CA ARG A 162 -16.04 -3.59 8.14
C ARG A 162 -16.19 -2.47 7.11
N GLN A 163 -15.39 -1.40 7.21
CA GLN A 163 -15.48 -0.27 6.29
C GLN A 163 -15.08 -0.66 4.87
N MET A 164 -14.01 -1.46 4.73
CA MET A 164 -13.52 -1.94 3.44
C MET A 164 -14.54 -2.86 2.75
N ILE A 165 -15.16 -3.78 3.49
CA ILE A 165 -16.20 -4.68 2.96
C ILE A 165 -17.45 -3.88 2.58
N LEU A 166 -17.86 -2.89 3.38
CA LEU A 166 -19.01 -2.04 3.06
C LEU A 166 -18.76 -1.17 1.82
N PHE A 167 -17.54 -0.64 1.66
CA PHE A 167 -17.17 0.10 0.45
C PHE A 167 -17.12 -0.82 -0.77
N ALA A 168 -16.56 -2.03 -0.63
CA ALA A 168 -16.58 -3.05 -1.68
C ALA A 168 -18.01 -3.36 -2.14
N LEU A 169 -18.93 -3.60 -1.20
CA LEU A 169 -20.35 -3.83 -1.49
C LEU A 169 -20.97 -2.64 -2.22
N THR A 170 -20.67 -1.41 -1.77
CA THR A 170 -21.16 -0.18 -2.41
C THR A 170 -20.68 -0.07 -3.87
N SER A 171 -19.41 -0.36 -4.12
CA SER A 171 -18.82 -0.32 -5.46
C SER A 171 -19.36 -1.42 -6.38
N LEU A 172 -19.59 -2.63 -5.86
CA LEU A 172 -20.17 -3.74 -6.62
C LEU A 172 -21.65 -3.50 -6.98
N LEU A 173 -22.43 -2.95 -6.05
CA LEU A 173 -23.83 -2.59 -6.31
C LEU A 173 -23.94 -1.42 -7.29
N PHE A 174 -23.02 -0.45 -7.24
CA PHE A 174 -22.92 0.58 -8.27
C PHE A 174 -22.61 -0.02 -9.65
N ALA A 175 -21.66 -0.96 -9.73
CA ALA A 175 -21.34 -1.63 -11.00
C ALA A 175 -22.54 -2.43 -11.55
N LEU A 176 -23.31 -3.10 -10.67
CA LEU A 176 -24.55 -3.76 -11.05
C LEU A 176 -25.57 -2.77 -11.62
N HIS A 177 -25.78 -1.64 -10.94
CA HIS A 177 -26.67 -0.59 -11.41
C HIS A 177 -26.21 -0.04 -12.76
N ALA A 178 -24.95 0.35 -12.91
CA ALA A 178 -24.38 0.88 -14.15
C ALA A 178 -24.42 -0.09 -15.35
N THR A 179 -24.82 -1.36 -15.15
CA THR A 179 -24.93 -2.36 -16.22
C THR A 179 -26.25 -2.26 -17.00
N TYR A 180 -27.28 -1.57 -16.49
CA TYR A 180 -28.61 -1.53 -17.14
C TYR A 180 -28.60 -1.09 -18.62
N PRO A 181 -27.78 -0.12 -19.08
CA PRO A 181 -27.76 0.27 -20.50
C PRO A 181 -27.27 -0.86 -21.42
N LEU A 182 -26.43 -1.77 -20.89
CA LEU A 182 -25.99 -2.95 -21.63
C LEU A 182 -27.12 -3.97 -21.75
N LEU A 183 -27.91 -4.16 -20.69
CA LEU A 183 -29.08 -5.05 -20.71
C LEU A 183 -30.12 -4.58 -21.73
N HIS A 184 -30.29 -3.26 -21.83
CA HIS A 184 -31.17 -2.58 -22.78
C HIS A 184 -30.70 -2.76 -24.24
N LEU A 185 -29.39 -2.69 -24.49
CA LEU A 185 -28.80 -2.98 -25.80
C LEU A 185 -29.05 -4.42 -26.29
N PHE A 186 -29.00 -5.40 -25.37
CA PHE A 186 -29.21 -6.82 -25.67
C PHE A 186 -30.67 -7.26 -25.61
N GLY A 187 -31.60 -6.36 -25.28
CA GLY A 187 -33.03 -6.66 -25.26
C GLY A 187 -33.45 -7.56 -24.10
N ALA A 188 -32.96 -7.27 -22.89
CA ALA A 188 -33.31 -8.00 -21.66
C ALA A 188 -34.79 -7.90 -21.24
N GLY A 189 -35.60 -7.13 -22.00
CA GLY A 189 -37.04 -7.01 -21.81
C GLY A 189 -37.41 -6.33 -20.49
N TYR A 190 -38.68 -6.43 -20.11
CA TYR A 190 -39.26 -5.68 -19.00
C TYR A 190 -38.56 -5.86 -17.64
N TRP A 191 -37.92 -7.00 -17.39
CA TRP A 191 -37.24 -7.26 -16.12
C TRP A 191 -36.00 -6.39 -15.90
N SER A 192 -35.40 -5.81 -16.95
CA SER A 192 -34.22 -4.94 -16.81
C SER A 192 -34.52 -3.67 -16.05
N TYR A 193 -35.68 -3.05 -16.27
CA TYR A 193 -36.06 -1.81 -15.58
C TYR A 193 -36.36 -2.02 -14.09
N ARG A 194 -36.94 -3.18 -13.73
CA ARG A 194 -37.09 -3.54 -12.31
C ARG A 194 -35.74 -3.71 -11.63
N LEU A 195 -34.80 -4.32 -12.35
CA LEU A 195 -33.43 -4.48 -11.88
C LEU A 195 -32.72 -3.12 -11.76
N GLU A 196 -32.97 -2.20 -12.68
CA GLU A 196 -32.44 -0.83 -12.65
C GLU A 196 -32.84 -0.10 -11.37
N ASP A 197 -34.15 0.02 -11.09
CA ASP A 197 -34.65 0.68 -9.87
C ASP A 197 -34.15 -0.03 -8.60
N THR A 198 -34.28 -1.36 -8.57
CA THR A 198 -33.88 -2.16 -7.40
C THR A 198 -32.38 -2.04 -7.13
N SER A 199 -31.54 -2.09 -8.16
CA SER A 199 -30.09 -1.98 -8.04
C SER A 199 -29.66 -0.58 -7.59
N PHE A 200 -30.34 0.48 -8.04
CA PHE A 200 -30.09 1.85 -7.58
C PHE A 200 -30.38 2.01 -6.08
N PHE A 201 -31.54 1.53 -5.62
CA PHE A 201 -31.89 1.62 -4.19
C PHE A 201 -31.05 0.69 -3.30
N LEU A 202 -30.59 -0.46 -3.83
CA LEU A 202 -29.60 -1.29 -3.15
C LEU A 202 -28.26 -0.57 -3.01
N PHE A 203 -27.77 0.07 -4.08
CA PHE A 203 -26.59 0.92 -4.03
C PHE A 203 -26.74 2.02 -2.97
N LEU A 204 -27.88 2.71 -2.96
CA LEU A 204 -28.16 3.79 -2.00
C LEU A 204 -28.23 3.29 -0.55
N LEU A 205 -28.79 2.10 -0.31
CA LEU A 205 -28.77 1.44 0.99
C LEU A 205 -27.34 1.08 1.43
N ALA A 206 -26.50 0.64 0.51
CA ALA A 206 -25.08 0.37 0.78
C ALA A 206 -24.31 1.65 1.11
N VAL A 207 -24.50 2.73 0.34
CA VAL A 207 -23.96 4.07 0.65
C VAL A 207 -24.39 4.51 2.05
N THR A 208 -25.67 4.34 2.39
CA THR A 208 -26.20 4.72 3.71
C THR A 208 -25.61 3.88 4.84
N THR A 209 -25.40 2.57 4.61
CA THR A 209 -24.79 1.67 5.59
C THR A 209 -23.31 2.02 5.80
N LEU A 210 -22.58 2.29 4.71
CA LEU A 210 -21.22 2.77 4.74
C LEU A 210 -21.14 4.11 5.48
N HIS A 211 -22.00 5.06 5.15
CA HIS A 211 -22.10 6.37 5.79
C HIS A 211 -22.32 6.27 7.30
N CYS A 212 -23.29 5.45 7.74
CA CYS A 212 -23.50 5.19 9.16
C CYS A 212 -22.25 4.61 9.83
N SER A 213 -21.53 3.72 9.15
CA SER A 213 -20.27 3.15 9.66
C SER A 213 -19.15 4.19 9.73
N LEU A 214 -19.01 5.05 8.71
CA LEU A 214 -17.98 6.10 8.65
C LEU A 214 -18.25 7.23 9.64
N CYS A 215 -19.52 7.58 9.84
CA CYS A 215 -19.97 8.61 10.78
C CYS A 215 -20.25 8.07 12.20
N ARG A 216 -20.01 6.78 12.45
CA ARG A 216 -20.28 6.09 13.73
C ARG A 216 -21.71 6.28 14.27
N ILE A 217 -22.66 6.47 13.37
CA ILE A 217 -24.08 6.58 13.70
C ILE A 217 -24.56 5.19 14.10
N SER A 218 -24.97 5.04 15.36
CA SER A 218 -25.40 3.77 15.92
C SER A 218 -26.72 3.92 16.70
N GLY A 219 -27.37 2.79 16.99
CA GLY A 219 -28.64 2.75 17.73
C GLY A 219 -29.87 3.00 16.85
N SER A 220 -30.88 3.66 17.43
CA SER A 220 -32.18 3.92 16.78
C SER A 220 -32.10 4.66 15.43
N PRO A 221 -31.35 5.77 15.26
CA PRO A 221 -31.34 6.49 13.98
C PRO A 221 -30.80 5.62 12.83
N GLN A 222 -29.76 4.81 13.09
CA GLN A 222 -29.23 3.87 12.11
C GLN A 222 -30.28 2.82 11.72
N ARG A 223 -30.96 2.21 12.70
CA ARG A 223 -31.96 1.17 12.44
C ARG A 223 -33.15 1.70 11.65
N ILE A 224 -33.62 2.91 11.96
CA ILE A 224 -34.74 3.55 11.28
C ILE A 224 -34.39 3.80 9.81
N VAL A 225 -33.25 4.45 9.54
CA VAL A 225 -32.87 4.81 8.16
C VAL A 225 -32.57 3.57 7.32
N LEU A 226 -31.88 2.56 7.87
CA LEU A 226 -31.64 1.31 7.17
C LEU A 226 -32.92 0.48 6.97
N GLY A 227 -33.84 0.51 7.94
CA GLY A 227 -35.15 -0.14 7.83
C GLY A 227 -36.02 0.50 6.74
N LEU A 228 -36.08 1.84 6.71
CA LEU A 228 -36.77 2.59 5.65
C LEU A 228 -36.12 2.34 4.28
N GLY A 229 -34.80 2.36 4.19
CA GLY A 229 -34.08 2.05 2.94
C GLY A 229 -34.36 0.63 2.44
N GLY A 230 -34.33 -0.37 3.32
CA GLY A 230 -34.67 -1.75 2.98
C GLY A 230 -36.14 -1.91 2.57
N PHE A 231 -37.05 -1.17 3.21
CA PHE A 231 -38.46 -1.14 2.82
C PHE A 231 -38.65 -0.54 1.42
N ILE A 232 -37.96 0.54 1.09
CA ILE A 232 -38.01 1.14 -0.26
C ILE A 232 -37.47 0.17 -1.32
N VAL A 233 -36.37 -0.54 -1.05
CA VAL A 233 -35.87 -1.60 -1.95
C VAL A 233 -36.95 -2.67 -2.20
N LEU A 234 -37.64 -3.12 -1.15
CA LEU A 234 -38.74 -4.08 -1.30
C LEU A 234 -39.89 -3.50 -2.15
N LEU A 235 -40.25 -2.23 -1.92
CA LEU A 235 -41.27 -1.56 -2.72
C LEU A 235 -40.89 -1.49 -4.20
N THR A 236 -39.62 -1.22 -4.51
CA THR A 236 -39.13 -1.16 -5.90
C THR A 236 -39.18 -2.50 -6.62
N LEU A 237 -39.11 -3.61 -5.88
CA LEU A 237 -39.27 -4.95 -6.43
C LEU A 237 -40.74 -5.32 -6.69
N VAL A 238 -41.63 -4.87 -5.81
CA VAL A 238 -43.03 -5.31 -5.75
C VAL A 238 -43.95 -4.41 -6.57
N ILE A 239 -43.90 -3.09 -6.35
CA ILE A 239 -44.86 -2.11 -6.89
C ILE A 239 -44.92 -2.10 -8.43
N PRO A 240 -43.80 -2.13 -9.18
CA PRO A 240 -43.85 -2.15 -10.65
C PRO A 240 -44.57 -3.37 -11.24
N SER A 241 -44.79 -4.45 -10.46
CA SER A 241 -45.58 -5.60 -10.90
C SER A 241 -47.09 -5.35 -10.83
N PHE A 242 -47.54 -4.46 -9.95
CA PHE A 242 -48.95 -4.13 -9.76
C PHE A 242 -49.40 -2.92 -10.59
N LEU A 243 -48.47 -1.98 -10.85
CA LEU A 243 -48.74 -0.77 -11.64
C LEU A 243 -49.05 -1.03 -13.13
N ILE A 244 -48.81 -2.24 -13.63
CA ILE A 244 -48.98 -2.63 -15.05
C ILE A 244 -50.42 -2.44 -15.55
N ASN A 245 -51.41 -2.48 -14.65
CA ASN A 245 -52.83 -2.34 -14.99
C ASN A 245 -53.49 -1.09 -14.41
N ASP A 246 -52.72 -0.20 -13.77
CA ASP A 246 -53.23 0.96 -13.03
C ASP A 246 -53.23 2.26 -13.85
N SER A 247 -53.95 3.26 -13.35
CA SER A 247 -54.05 4.59 -13.97
C SER A 247 -52.69 5.35 -13.99
N LEU A 248 -52.50 6.22 -14.99
CA LEU A 248 -51.35 7.14 -15.11
C LEU A 248 -51.01 7.87 -13.80
N ASN A 249 -52.02 8.24 -13.01
CA ASN A 249 -51.83 8.91 -11.72
C ASN A 249 -51.05 8.05 -10.70
N ALA A 250 -51.23 6.72 -10.73
CA ALA A 250 -50.51 5.80 -9.85
C ALA A 250 -49.02 5.71 -10.25
N MET A 251 -48.73 5.67 -11.56
CA MET A 251 -47.35 5.68 -12.07
C MET A 251 -46.63 6.99 -11.72
N MET A 252 -47.31 8.13 -11.91
CA MET A 252 -46.78 9.45 -11.53
C MET A 252 -46.55 9.57 -10.02
N ALA A 253 -47.50 9.10 -9.20
CA ALA A 253 -47.36 9.08 -7.75
C ALA A 253 -46.18 8.22 -7.29
N TYR A 254 -45.96 7.08 -7.94
CA TYR A 254 -44.81 6.22 -7.68
C TYR A 254 -43.49 6.92 -8.01
N SER A 255 -43.37 7.57 -9.19
CA SER A 255 -42.17 8.33 -9.55
C SER A 255 -41.87 9.45 -8.55
N VAL A 256 -42.88 10.25 -8.19
CA VAL A 256 -42.74 11.35 -7.21
C VAL A 256 -42.34 10.81 -5.83
N PHE A 257 -42.89 9.67 -5.42
CA PHE A 257 -42.51 9.01 -4.18
C PHE A 257 -41.04 8.61 -4.17
N LEU A 258 -40.54 7.95 -5.22
CA LEU A 258 -39.13 7.55 -5.32
C LEU A 258 -38.19 8.76 -5.27
N ASP A 259 -38.50 9.82 -6.01
CA ASP A 259 -37.66 11.02 -6.05
C ASP A 259 -37.67 11.78 -4.71
N SER A 260 -38.82 11.83 -4.03
CA SER A 260 -38.94 12.37 -2.69
C SER A 260 -38.09 11.59 -1.68
N CYS A 261 -38.11 10.25 -1.75
CA CYS A 261 -37.27 9.39 -0.92
C CYS A 261 -35.78 9.62 -1.16
N LYS A 262 -35.35 9.77 -2.43
CA LYS A 262 -33.95 10.10 -2.78
C LYS A 262 -33.55 11.43 -2.14
N LEU A 263 -34.33 12.49 -2.34
CA LEU A 263 -34.02 13.83 -1.81
C LEU A 263 -33.96 13.85 -0.28
N LEU A 264 -34.91 13.20 0.40
CA LEU A 264 -34.92 13.12 1.87
C LEU A 264 -33.69 12.38 2.41
N LEU A 265 -33.32 11.26 1.79
CA LEU A 265 -32.17 10.48 2.22
C LEU A 265 -30.86 11.23 1.99
N PHE A 266 -30.65 11.84 0.82
CA PHE A 266 -29.44 12.63 0.56
C PHE A 266 -29.35 13.86 1.46
N SER A 267 -30.47 14.52 1.74
CA SER A 267 -30.53 15.60 2.72
C SER A 267 -30.07 15.12 4.10
N TRP A 268 -30.56 13.95 4.54
CA TRP A 268 -30.13 13.34 5.80
C TRP A 268 -28.65 12.97 5.81
N LEU A 269 -28.12 12.39 4.73
CA LEU A 269 -26.70 12.03 4.59
C LEU A 269 -25.79 13.26 4.68
N ILE A 270 -26.14 14.36 3.99
CA ILE A 270 -25.38 15.62 4.02
C ILE A 270 -25.42 16.24 5.41
N VAL A 271 -26.61 16.35 6.02
CA VAL A 271 -26.76 16.91 7.37
C VAL A 271 -25.89 16.13 8.36
N THR A 272 -25.99 14.80 8.36
CA THR A 272 -25.21 13.97 9.27
C THR A 272 -23.70 13.99 8.99
N ALA A 273 -23.27 14.14 7.73
CA ALA A 273 -21.85 14.38 7.39
C ALA A 273 -21.35 15.72 7.94
N CYS A 274 -22.13 16.80 7.78
CA CYS A 274 -21.76 18.14 8.24
C CYS A 274 -21.65 18.25 9.77
N PHE A 275 -22.53 17.57 10.51
CA PHE A 275 -22.51 17.59 11.98
C PHE A 275 -21.51 16.59 12.59
N ASN A 276 -20.88 15.75 11.79
CA ASN A 276 -19.92 14.75 12.27
C ASN A 276 -18.54 15.38 12.57
N LYS A 277 -18.37 15.89 13.80
CA LYS A 277 -17.10 16.46 14.30
C LYS A 277 -16.12 15.43 14.88
N GLN A 278 -16.44 14.13 14.86
CA GLN A 278 -15.72 13.11 15.64
C GLN A 278 -14.65 12.32 14.85
N ARG A 279 -14.43 12.60 13.57
CA ARG A 279 -13.46 11.87 12.73
C ARG A 279 -12.39 12.79 12.14
N ASP A 280 -11.34 12.16 11.61
CA ASP A 280 -10.31 12.75 10.75
C ASP A 280 -10.95 13.64 9.66
N GLU A 281 -10.61 14.92 9.67
CA GLU A 281 -11.26 15.98 8.86
C GLU A 281 -11.23 15.64 7.37
N ARG A 282 -10.21 14.91 6.93
CA ARG A 282 -10.02 14.56 5.52
C ARG A 282 -11.07 13.58 5.00
N ILE A 283 -11.30 12.45 5.67
CA ILE A 283 -12.26 11.43 5.20
C ILE A 283 -13.67 12.00 5.22
N ASN A 284 -14.00 12.77 6.26
CA ASN A 284 -15.30 13.44 6.34
C ASN A 284 -15.47 14.46 5.22
N GLY A 285 -14.42 15.22 4.88
CA GLY A 285 -14.40 16.12 3.73
C GLY A 285 -14.59 15.42 2.38
N LEU A 286 -13.93 14.29 2.17
CA LEU A 286 -14.08 13.48 0.94
C LEU A 286 -15.49 12.87 0.82
N LEU A 287 -16.03 12.36 1.93
CA LEU A 287 -17.40 11.83 2.00
C LEU A 287 -18.42 12.93 1.69
N LEU A 288 -18.28 14.11 2.31
CA LEU A 288 -19.16 15.25 2.08
C LEU A 288 -19.07 15.74 0.64
N ALA A 289 -17.87 15.86 0.07
CA ALA A 289 -17.68 16.25 -1.33
C ALA A 289 -18.41 15.29 -2.27
N GLY A 290 -18.24 13.97 -2.07
CA GLY A 290 -18.93 12.95 -2.85
C GLY A 290 -20.46 13.01 -2.72
N LEU A 291 -20.99 13.18 -1.50
CA LEU A 291 -22.43 13.31 -1.26
C LEU A 291 -23.02 14.59 -1.90
N CYS A 292 -22.30 15.70 -1.85
CA CYS A 292 -22.70 16.95 -2.51
C CYS A 292 -22.77 16.80 -4.03
N ILE A 293 -21.81 16.10 -4.66
CA ILE A 293 -21.83 15.85 -6.10
C ILE A 293 -23.09 15.07 -6.51
N ILE A 294 -23.47 14.04 -5.73
CA ILE A 294 -24.70 13.27 -6.00
C ILE A 294 -25.95 14.12 -5.76
N ALA A 295 -26.00 14.90 -4.68
CA ALA A 295 -27.15 15.76 -4.39
C ALA A 295 -27.36 16.84 -5.46
N VAL A 296 -26.28 17.48 -5.93
CA VAL A 296 -26.34 18.42 -7.07
C VAL A 296 -26.88 17.70 -8.31
N SER A 297 -26.41 16.49 -8.59
CA SER A 297 -26.85 15.73 -9.77
C SER A 297 -28.34 15.36 -9.71
N LEU A 298 -28.86 15.03 -8.53
CA LEU A 298 -30.29 14.81 -8.30
C LEU A 298 -31.11 16.10 -8.48
N LEU A 299 -30.61 17.24 -8.00
CA LEU A 299 -31.26 18.54 -8.21
C LEU A 299 -31.28 18.92 -9.69
N PHE A 300 -30.21 18.64 -10.43
CA PHE A 300 -30.19 18.87 -11.88
C PHE A 300 -31.19 17.97 -12.61
N GLN A 301 -31.32 16.71 -12.21
CA GLN A 301 -32.29 15.78 -12.79
C GLN A 301 -33.74 16.23 -12.54
N THR A 302 -34.04 16.79 -11.36
CA THR A 302 -35.39 17.30 -11.06
C THR A 302 -35.67 18.68 -11.66
N ALA A 303 -34.65 19.55 -11.79
CA ALA A 303 -34.82 20.91 -12.30
C ALA A 303 -34.82 21.02 -13.83
N LEU A 304 -34.16 20.11 -14.55
CA LEU A 304 -34.06 20.10 -16.01
C LEU A 304 -34.45 18.74 -16.60
N PRO A 305 -35.71 18.29 -16.47
CA PRO A 305 -36.15 16.99 -16.96
C PRO A 305 -36.27 16.91 -18.50
N VAL A 306 -35.86 17.95 -19.23
CA VAL A 306 -36.37 18.20 -20.58
C VAL A 306 -35.82 17.19 -21.61
N PHE A 307 -34.60 16.65 -21.45
CA PHE A 307 -34.08 15.61 -22.35
C PHE A 307 -33.05 14.69 -21.67
N GLU A 308 -33.08 13.39 -22.01
CA GLU A 308 -32.02 12.45 -21.65
C GLU A 308 -30.67 12.92 -22.24
N PRO A 309 -29.55 12.85 -21.51
CA PRO A 309 -28.26 13.32 -22.01
C PRO A 309 -27.73 12.39 -23.12
N ILE A 310 -27.98 12.77 -24.37
CA ILE A 310 -27.67 12.02 -25.60
C ILE A 310 -26.23 11.45 -25.63
N ARG A 311 -25.26 12.16 -25.04
CA ARG A 311 -23.84 11.76 -25.06
C ARG A 311 -23.33 11.24 -23.71
N PHE A 312 -23.59 11.96 -22.62
CA PHE A 312 -22.97 11.69 -21.31
C PHE A 312 -23.82 10.81 -20.37
N GLY A 313 -25.04 10.46 -20.76
CA GLY A 313 -25.98 9.71 -19.91
C GLY A 313 -26.35 10.47 -18.64
N TRP A 314 -27.10 9.82 -17.76
CA TRP A 314 -27.66 10.46 -16.57
C TRP A 314 -26.57 10.99 -15.63
N GLN A 315 -26.81 12.19 -15.09
CA GLN A 315 -25.88 12.87 -14.19
C GLN A 315 -25.68 12.08 -12.90
N THR A 316 -26.68 11.32 -12.46
CA THR A 316 -26.63 10.45 -11.28
C THR A 316 -25.66 9.29 -11.44
N GLU A 317 -25.52 8.69 -12.63
CA GLU A 317 -24.51 7.67 -12.93
C GLU A 317 -23.10 8.25 -12.80
N ASN A 318 -22.88 9.39 -13.46
CA ASN A 318 -21.59 10.08 -13.45
C ASN A 318 -21.19 10.51 -12.03
N ALA A 319 -22.16 10.99 -11.25
CA ALA A 319 -21.95 11.35 -9.85
C ALA A 319 -21.68 10.14 -8.94
N GLY A 320 -22.40 9.04 -9.14
CA GLY A 320 -22.16 7.79 -8.42
C GLY A 320 -20.75 7.25 -8.71
N PHE A 321 -20.31 7.30 -9.97
CA PHE A 321 -18.95 6.90 -10.34
C PHE A 321 -17.89 7.82 -9.71
N ALA A 322 -18.10 9.14 -9.75
CA ALA A 322 -17.21 10.10 -9.10
C ALA A 322 -17.15 9.88 -7.58
N PHE A 323 -18.27 9.57 -6.94
CA PHE A 323 -18.31 9.21 -5.51
C PHE A 323 -17.45 7.99 -5.20
N ILE A 324 -17.54 6.92 -6.00
CA ILE A 324 -16.69 5.72 -5.84
C ILE A 324 -15.20 6.08 -5.99
N LEU A 325 -14.84 6.90 -6.98
CA LEU A 325 -13.43 7.30 -7.18
C LEU A 325 -12.89 8.16 -6.04
N ILE A 326 -13.64 9.16 -5.59
CA ILE A 326 -13.23 10.09 -4.52
C ILE A 326 -13.09 9.33 -3.19
N LEU A 327 -14.12 8.58 -2.80
CA LEU A 327 -14.12 7.86 -1.54
C LEU A 327 -13.12 6.69 -1.55
N GLY A 328 -13.04 5.98 -2.68
CA GLY A 328 -12.04 4.93 -2.89
C GLY A 328 -10.62 5.49 -2.79
N GLY A 329 -10.28 6.53 -3.55
CA GLY A 329 -8.96 7.16 -3.47
C GLY A 329 -8.59 7.60 -2.04
N GLY A 330 -9.55 8.14 -1.28
CA GLY A 330 -9.38 8.47 0.14
C GLY A 330 -9.06 7.26 1.01
N LEU A 331 -9.91 6.23 0.98
CA LEU A 331 -9.73 5.02 1.76
C LEU A 331 -8.45 4.26 1.39
N TRP A 332 -8.05 4.29 0.11
CA TRP A 332 -6.80 3.70 -0.36
C TRP A 332 -5.60 4.39 0.29
N PHE A 333 -5.58 5.72 0.25
CA PHE A 333 -4.50 6.50 0.84
C PHE A 333 -4.35 6.20 2.34
N ASP A 334 -5.45 6.15 3.08
CA ASP A 334 -5.43 5.84 4.51
C ASP A 334 -4.94 4.42 4.79
N THR A 335 -5.31 3.46 3.94
CA THR A 335 -4.84 2.07 4.03
C THR A 335 -3.34 1.97 3.81
N VAL A 336 -2.82 2.65 2.78
CA VAL A 336 -1.38 2.69 2.46
C VAL A 336 -0.61 3.35 3.60
N LYS A 337 -1.11 4.47 4.12
CA LYS A 337 -0.50 5.17 5.26
C LYS A 337 -0.46 4.30 6.51
N ALA A 338 -1.58 3.66 6.86
CA ALA A 338 -1.65 2.76 8.01
C ALA A 338 -0.70 1.55 7.86
N TYR A 339 -0.52 1.03 6.66
CA TYR A 339 0.43 -0.04 6.40
C TYR A 339 1.89 0.42 6.57
N ALA A 340 2.23 1.60 6.05
CA ALA A 340 3.56 2.19 6.20
C ALA A 340 3.90 2.45 7.68
N ASP A 341 2.97 3.00 8.45
CA ASP A 341 3.15 3.28 9.88
C ASP A 341 3.36 1.98 10.67
N ARG A 342 2.64 0.90 10.35
CA ARG A 342 2.82 -0.42 10.96
C ARG A 342 4.15 -1.06 10.61
N ALA A 343 4.61 -0.91 9.37
CA ALA A 343 5.91 -1.41 8.95
C ALA A 343 7.04 -0.70 9.71
N ALA A 344 6.95 0.63 9.82
CA ALA A 344 7.88 1.44 10.61
C ALA A 344 7.87 1.05 12.10
N LEU A 345 6.67 0.87 12.69
CA LEU A 345 6.54 0.43 14.08
C LEU A 345 7.17 -0.94 14.31
N THR A 346 6.94 -1.88 13.39
CA THR A 346 7.51 -3.24 13.47
C THR A 346 9.04 -3.20 13.44
N GLU A 347 9.62 -2.36 12.59
CA GLU A 347 11.07 -2.19 12.52
C GLU A 347 11.62 -1.53 13.80
N ASN A 348 10.95 -0.50 14.33
CA ASN A 348 11.32 0.11 15.60
C ASN A 348 11.30 -0.89 16.76
N VAL A 349 10.30 -1.77 16.82
CA VAL A 349 10.23 -2.85 17.81
C VAL A 349 11.37 -3.85 17.63
N ARG A 350 11.74 -4.19 16.39
CA ARG A 350 12.88 -5.06 16.10
C ARG A 350 14.20 -4.45 16.58
N LEU A 351 14.42 -3.17 16.30
CA LEU A 351 15.61 -2.44 16.74
C LEU A 351 15.68 -2.36 18.27
N MET A 352 14.56 -2.04 18.94
CA MET A 352 14.49 -2.03 20.40
C MET A 352 14.82 -3.39 21.02
N LYS A 353 14.30 -4.49 20.46
CA LYS A 353 14.64 -5.85 20.92
C LYS A 353 16.15 -6.14 20.80
N LYS A 354 16.78 -5.74 19.70
CA LYS A 354 18.23 -5.90 19.50
C LYS A 354 19.05 -5.06 20.49
N GLN A 355 18.59 -3.85 20.79
CA GLN A 355 19.25 -3.01 21.79
C GLN A 355 19.14 -3.61 23.20
N PHE A 356 17.97 -4.17 23.54
CA PHE A 356 17.75 -4.83 24.81
C PHE A 356 18.64 -6.07 24.98
N SER A 357 18.78 -6.92 23.95
CA SER A 357 19.66 -8.09 24.02
C SER A 357 21.13 -7.73 24.24
N LEU A 358 21.60 -6.65 23.62
CA LEU A 358 22.96 -6.14 23.84
C LEU A 358 23.15 -5.60 25.25
N GLN A 359 22.13 -4.94 25.82
CA GLN A 359 22.16 -4.49 27.21
C GLN A 359 22.20 -5.66 28.20
N GLU A 360 21.45 -6.73 27.93
CA GLU A 360 21.45 -7.94 28.76
C GLU A 360 22.84 -8.60 28.78
N GLU A 361 23.49 -8.72 27.61
CA GLU A 361 24.84 -9.26 27.51
C GLU A 361 25.86 -8.43 28.28
N ASN A 362 25.83 -7.10 28.11
CA ASN A 362 26.68 -6.18 28.87
C ASN A 362 26.43 -6.30 30.39
N TYR A 363 25.17 -6.42 30.80
CA TYR A 363 24.84 -6.62 32.20
C TYR A 363 25.43 -7.94 32.74
N ARG A 364 25.34 -9.04 31.98
CA ARG A 364 25.95 -10.32 32.36
C ARG A 364 27.47 -10.19 32.54
N LEU A 365 28.17 -9.53 31.62
CA LEU A 365 29.61 -9.27 31.73
C LEU A 365 29.95 -8.49 33.01
N ILE A 366 29.22 -7.41 33.29
CA ILE A 366 29.41 -6.59 34.50
C ILE A 366 29.19 -7.44 35.76
N THR A 367 28.11 -8.24 35.81
CA THR A 367 27.84 -9.10 36.97
C THR A 367 28.90 -10.19 37.16
N GLY A 368 29.44 -10.75 36.07
CA GLY A 368 30.55 -11.69 36.10
C GLY A 368 31.81 -11.07 36.71
N ASN A 369 32.18 -9.87 36.25
CA ASN A 369 33.31 -9.12 36.80
C ASN A 369 33.11 -8.82 38.30
N PHE A 370 31.90 -8.45 38.73
CA PHE A 370 31.61 -8.24 40.15
C PHE A 370 31.71 -9.53 40.99
N ALA A 371 31.40 -10.69 40.42
CA ALA A 371 31.56 -11.97 41.11
C ALA A 371 33.06 -12.31 41.27
N GLU A 372 33.87 -12.01 40.27
CA GLU A 372 35.33 -12.17 40.32
C GLU A 372 35.98 -11.24 41.34
N ILE A 373 35.61 -9.96 41.36
CA ILE A 373 36.06 -8.99 42.37
C ILE A 373 35.68 -9.46 43.79
N ARG A 374 34.48 -10.03 43.96
CA ARG A 374 34.08 -10.60 45.26
C ARG A 374 34.94 -11.77 45.69
N ARG A 375 35.32 -12.66 44.77
CA ARG A 375 36.25 -13.77 45.04
C ARG A 375 37.61 -13.24 45.46
N MET A 376 38.21 -12.35 44.67
CA MET A 376 39.49 -11.72 45.00
C MET A 376 39.48 -11.05 46.39
N ARG A 377 38.40 -10.34 46.73
CA ARG A 377 38.25 -9.72 48.05
C ARG A 377 38.13 -10.74 49.18
N HIS A 378 37.45 -11.86 48.94
CA HIS A 378 37.33 -12.94 49.91
C HIS A 378 38.69 -13.57 50.19
N ASP A 379 39.44 -13.88 49.14
CA ASP A 379 40.77 -14.48 49.23
C ASP A 379 41.75 -13.54 49.95
N LEU A 380 41.74 -12.25 49.59
CA LEU A 380 42.52 -11.22 50.30
C LEU A 380 42.17 -11.16 51.80
N ARG A 381 40.89 -11.23 52.16
CA ARG A 381 40.47 -11.25 53.56
C ARG A 381 40.97 -12.49 54.29
N HIS A 382 41.00 -13.64 53.62
CA HIS A 382 41.54 -14.86 54.18
C HIS A 382 43.05 -14.73 54.47
N HIS A 383 43.82 -14.19 53.52
CA HIS A 383 45.24 -13.90 53.70
C HIS A 383 45.48 -12.94 54.88
N LEU A 384 44.72 -11.84 54.96
CA LEU A 384 44.84 -10.88 56.06
C LEU A 384 44.49 -11.48 57.44
N ASN A 385 43.51 -12.38 57.50
CA ASN A 385 43.17 -13.08 58.74
C ASN A 385 44.30 -14.02 59.18
N THR A 386 44.89 -14.79 58.25
CA THR A 386 46.02 -15.68 58.55
C THR A 386 47.24 -14.88 59.02
N ILE A 387 47.55 -13.75 58.37
CA ILE A 387 48.61 -12.83 58.80
C ILE A 387 48.34 -12.32 60.23
N LYS A 388 47.10 -11.90 60.52
CA LYS A 388 46.71 -11.40 61.84
C LYS A 388 46.84 -12.46 62.93
N GLU A 389 46.50 -13.72 62.63
CA GLU A 389 46.58 -14.84 63.56
C GLU A 389 48.04 -15.19 63.89
N LEU A 390 48.90 -15.37 62.88
CA LEU A 390 50.33 -15.67 63.06
C LEU A 390 51.06 -14.54 63.81
N ALA A 391 50.73 -13.28 63.50
CA ALA A 391 51.27 -12.12 64.21
C ALA A 391 50.82 -12.08 65.69
N GLY A 392 49.57 -12.46 65.98
CA GLY A 392 49.05 -12.52 67.35
C GLY A 392 49.66 -13.64 68.20
N GLN A 393 50.00 -14.77 67.57
CA GLN A 393 50.65 -15.92 68.22
C GLN A 393 52.18 -15.75 68.37
N HIS A 394 52.75 -14.61 67.93
CA HIS A 394 54.18 -14.30 67.98
C HIS A 394 55.05 -15.31 67.21
N GLN A 395 54.48 -15.99 66.21
CA GLN A 395 55.16 -16.96 65.34
C GLN A 395 55.79 -16.25 64.14
N TYR A 396 56.84 -15.45 64.40
CA TYR A 396 57.41 -14.58 63.37
C TYR A 396 58.09 -15.34 62.21
N GLU A 397 58.71 -16.49 62.47
CA GLU A 397 59.31 -17.33 61.41
C GLU A 397 58.26 -17.93 60.46
N GLU A 398 57.12 -18.41 60.98
CA GLU A 398 56.03 -18.94 60.16
C GLU A 398 55.29 -17.84 59.40
N LEU A 399 55.18 -16.64 59.98
CA LEU A 399 54.64 -15.46 59.31
C LEU A 399 55.52 -15.04 58.13
N GLU A 400 56.84 -15.00 58.32
CA GLU A 400 57.81 -14.68 57.27
C GLU A 400 57.74 -15.71 56.13
N HIS A 401 57.70 -17.00 56.46
CA HIS A 401 57.54 -18.07 55.47
C HIS A 401 56.20 -18.02 54.72
N TYR A 402 55.10 -17.66 55.40
CA TYR A 402 53.79 -17.50 54.76
C TYR A 402 53.74 -16.29 53.81
N ILE A 403 54.31 -15.15 54.22
CA ILE A 403 54.39 -13.95 53.37
C ILE A 403 55.29 -14.22 52.17
N MET A 404 56.46 -14.85 52.36
CA MET A 404 57.33 -15.25 51.24
C MET A 404 56.65 -16.25 50.30
N GLY A 405 55.90 -17.23 50.82
CA GLY A 405 55.13 -18.15 49.97
C GLY A 405 53.96 -17.48 49.23
N TRP A 406 53.34 -16.46 49.83
CA TRP A 406 52.31 -15.66 49.18
C TRP A 406 52.90 -14.70 48.13
N GLU A 407 54.05 -14.09 48.42
CA GLU A 407 54.84 -13.32 47.45
C GLU A 407 55.34 -14.20 46.32
N ASP A 408 55.92 -15.39 46.57
CA ASP A 408 56.39 -16.31 45.52
C ASP A 408 55.25 -16.81 44.63
N SER A 409 54.06 -17.07 45.20
CA SER A 409 52.87 -17.44 44.41
C SER A 409 52.27 -16.25 43.66
N SER A 410 52.45 -15.03 44.16
CA SER A 410 52.11 -13.77 43.47
C SER A 410 53.17 -13.39 42.42
N GLU A 411 54.44 -13.69 42.63
CA GLU A 411 55.59 -13.42 41.76
C GLU A 411 55.70 -14.44 40.64
N GLN A 412 55.31 -15.71 40.85
CA GLN A 412 55.07 -16.66 39.77
C GLN A 412 53.90 -16.23 38.86
N ALA A 413 52.99 -15.39 39.34
CA ALA A 413 52.01 -14.69 38.52
C ALA A 413 52.55 -13.37 37.93
N THR A 414 53.67 -12.86 38.43
CA THR A 414 54.31 -11.61 37.98
C THR A 414 55.32 -11.92 36.89
N ARG A 415 54.81 -12.02 35.66
CA ARG A 415 55.63 -12.24 34.46
C ARG A 415 56.64 -11.09 34.25
N PRO A 416 57.83 -11.36 33.69
CA PRO A 416 58.83 -10.32 33.40
C PRO A 416 58.20 -9.19 32.58
N ALA A 417 58.50 -7.95 32.95
CA ALA A 417 58.04 -6.78 32.21
C ALA A 417 58.73 -6.75 30.83
N LEU A 418 57.98 -7.13 29.79
CA LEU A 418 58.40 -7.12 28.39
C LEU A 418 58.41 -5.70 27.80
N CYS A 419 57.66 -4.77 28.39
CA CYS A 419 57.69 -3.33 28.07
C CYS A 419 57.14 -2.48 29.23
N GLU A 420 57.46 -1.17 29.26
CA GLU A 420 57.03 -0.25 30.32
C GLU A 420 55.53 0.07 30.29
N ASN A 421 54.85 -0.13 29.15
CA ASN A 421 53.42 0.12 29.01
C ASN A 421 52.61 -1.07 29.56
N GLN A 422 51.82 -0.84 30.63
CA GLN A 422 51.08 -1.91 31.32
C GLN A 422 50.10 -2.67 30.42
N ALA A 423 49.39 -1.99 29.51
CA ALA A 423 48.43 -2.62 28.61
C ALA A 423 49.12 -3.51 27.57
N ALA A 424 50.17 -3.01 26.90
CA ALA A 424 50.97 -3.82 25.98
C ALA A 424 51.68 -4.97 26.69
N ASN A 425 52.19 -4.75 27.90
CA ASN A 425 52.90 -5.77 28.67
C ASN A 425 51.99 -6.97 28.97
N ALA A 426 50.73 -6.74 29.36
CA ALA A 426 49.76 -7.81 29.59
C ALA A 426 49.48 -8.62 28.32
N ILE A 427 49.32 -7.96 27.17
CA ILE A 427 49.04 -8.60 25.88
C ILE A 427 50.24 -9.42 25.40
N LEU A 428 51.44 -8.84 25.44
CA LEU A 428 52.67 -9.52 25.02
C LEU A 428 52.93 -10.76 25.87
N ASN A 429 52.68 -10.68 27.18
CA ASN A 429 52.79 -11.81 28.07
C ASN A 429 51.78 -12.93 27.76
N TYR A 430 50.54 -12.58 27.43
CA TYR A 430 49.53 -13.55 27.00
C TYR A 430 49.97 -14.29 25.73
N TYR A 431 50.44 -13.57 24.71
CA TYR A 431 50.86 -14.19 23.45
C TYR A 431 52.22 -14.88 23.52
N GLN A 432 53.11 -14.50 24.45
CA GLN A 432 54.31 -15.27 24.75
C GLN A 432 53.95 -16.67 25.23
N GLN A 433 53.04 -16.76 26.22
CA GLN A 433 52.55 -18.06 26.69
C GLN A 433 51.86 -18.86 25.57
N ALA A 434 50.99 -18.22 24.79
CA ALA A 434 50.30 -18.89 23.69
C ALA A 434 51.26 -19.38 22.59
N ALA A 435 52.40 -18.70 22.38
CA ALA A 435 53.45 -19.13 21.46
C ALA A 435 54.26 -20.30 22.03
N ASP A 436 54.60 -20.26 23.33
CA ASP A 436 55.33 -21.31 24.02
C ASP A 436 54.53 -22.63 24.04
N GLU A 437 53.23 -22.57 24.31
CA GLU A 437 52.31 -23.73 24.25
C GLU A 437 52.24 -24.38 22.86
N LYS A 438 52.56 -23.63 21.80
CA LYS A 438 52.51 -24.06 20.39
C LYS A 438 53.89 -24.32 19.77
N ASN A 439 54.95 -24.35 20.58
CA ASN A 439 56.34 -24.49 20.12
C ASN A 439 56.74 -23.45 19.04
N ILE A 440 56.29 -22.20 19.17
CA ILE A 440 56.62 -21.10 18.24
C ILE A 440 57.72 -20.23 18.85
N SER A 441 58.83 -20.03 18.12
CA SER A 441 59.86 -19.10 18.57
C SER A 441 59.38 -17.64 18.44
N LEU A 442 58.96 -17.03 19.56
CA LEU A 442 58.57 -15.62 19.61
C LEU A 442 59.76 -14.75 20.04
N ARG A 443 60.19 -13.82 19.17
CA ARG A 443 61.25 -12.85 19.46
C ARG A 443 60.69 -11.45 19.58
N LEU A 444 60.67 -10.91 20.80
CA LEU A 444 60.14 -9.59 21.11
C LEU A 444 61.27 -8.56 21.25
N LYS A 445 61.22 -7.49 20.45
CA LYS A 445 62.03 -6.26 20.62
C LYS A 445 61.08 -5.07 20.67
N VAL A 446 60.37 -4.92 21.79
CA VAL A 446 59.29 -3.94 21.94
C VAL A 446 59.70 -2.85 22.93
N ALA A 447 60.04 -1.67 22.41
CA ALA A 447 60.28 -0.48 23.23
C ALA A 447 59.04 0.45 23.17
N LEU A 448 58.23 0.43 24.23
CA LEU A 448 57.06 1.30 24.41
C LEU A 448 57.16 1.99 25.79
N PRO A 449 57.03 3.33 25.87
CA PRO A 449 57.06 4.07 27.12
C PRO A 449 55.81 3.80 27.95
N SER A 450 55.91 4.05 29.25
CA SER A 450 54.79 3.92 30.19
C SER A 450 53.53 4.70 29.77
N GLU A 451 53.71 5.92 29.23
CA GLU A 451 52.61 6.79 28.77
C GLU A 451 52.62 6.96 27.24
N LEU A 452 51.48 6.61 26.61
CA LEU A 452 51.19 6.82 25.20
C LEU A 452 49.89 7.60 25.07
N LYS A 453 49.79 8.49 24.07
CA LYS A 453 48.54 9.20 23.69
C LYS A 453 47.53 8.28 22.98
N LEU A 454 47.62 6.99 23.24
CA LEU A 454 46.76 5.95 22.71
C LEU A 454 46.17 5.16 23.88
N GLU A 455 44.84 5.07 23.94
CA GLU A 455 44.15 4.33 25.00
C GLU A 455 44.53 2.85 24.97
N GLY A 456 44.72 2.23 26.14
CA GLY A 456 45.21 0.85 26.26
C GLY A 456 44.39 -0.20 25.51
N TRP A 457 43.08 -0.02 25.37
CA TRP A 457 42.22 -0.93 24.59
C TRP A 457 42.49 -0.87 23.07
N ASN A 458 42.86 0.30 22.53
CA ASN A 458 43.27 0.42 21.13
C ASN A 458 44.60 -0.31 20.88
N LEU A 459 45.51 -0.28 21.86
CA LEU A 459 46.76 -1.04 21.82
C LEU A 459 46.48 -2.56 21.87
N GLY A 460 45.46 -2.96 22.65
CA GLY A 460 44.84 -4.29 22.63
C GLY A 460 44.41 -4.76 21.25
N ILE A 461 43.63 -3.92 20.55
CA ILE A 461 43.17 -4.23 19.20
C ILE A 461 44.36 -4.36 18.23
N LEU A 462 45.37 -3.47 18.31
CA LEU A 462 46.54 -3.52 17.43
C LEU A 462 47.40 -4.76 17.68
N LEU A 463 47.90 -4.94 18.90
CA LEU A 463 48.80 -6.03 19.23
C LEU A 463 48.08 -7.38 19.17
N GLY A 464 46.85 -7.47 19.68
CA GLY A 464 46.08 -8.72 19.70
C GLY A 464 45.83 -9.26 18.31
N ASN A 465 45.23 -8.45 17.43
CA ASN A 465 44.95 -8.90 16.07
C ASN A 465 46.22 -9.19 15.26
N LEU A 466 47.32 -8.45 15.47
CA LEU A 466 48.56 -8.70 14.73
C LEU A 466 49.28 -9.96 15.23
N LEU A 467 49.35 -10.18 16.55
CA LEU A 467 50.00 -11.34 17.15
C LEU A 467 49.21 -12.63 16.93
N GLU A 468 47.88 -12.58 17.06
CA GLU A 468 47.01 -13.71 16.78
C GLU A 468 47.18 -14.19 15.33
N ASN A 469 47.09 -13.28 14.36
CA ASN A 469 47.30 -13.62 12.95
C ASN A 469 48.70 -14.19 12.70
N ALA A 470 49.74 -13.63 13.33
CA ALA A 470 51.11 -14.09 13.16
C ALA A 470 51.34 -15.48 13.75
N ILE A 471 50.79 -15.75 14.93
CA ILE A 471 50.89 -17.05 15.63
C ILE A 471 50.12 -18.13 14.87
N GLU A 472 48.89 -17.84 14.46
CA GLU A 472 48.06 -18.78 13.70
C GLU A 472 48.66 -19.13 12.33
N ALA A 473 49.25 -18.14 11.64
CA ALA A 473 49.94 -18.37 10.38
C ALA A 473 51.20 -19.22 10.58
N SER A 474 51.96 -18.95 11.65
CA SER A 474 53.17 -19.71 11.97
C SER A 474 52.86 -21.13 12.46
N GLU A 475 51.75 -21.36 13.17
CA GLU A 475 51.33 -22.67 13.68
C GLU A 475 51.14 -23.72 12.56
N LYS A 476 50.74 -23.28 11.38
CA LYS A 476 50.53 -24.15 10.20
C LYS A 476 51.83 -24.69 9.60
N LEU A 477 52.98 -24.14 9.97
CA LEU A 477 54.28 -24.59 9.49
C LEU A 477 54.83 -25.73 10.37
N PRO A 478 55.75 -26.56 9.84
CA PRO A 478 56.55 -27.48 10.64
C PRO A 478 57.25 -26.76 11.80
N GLU A 479 57.37 -27.40 12.96
CA GLU A 479 57.87 -26.80 14.22
C GLU A 479 59.21 -26.08 14.04
N GLU A 480 60.13 -26.66 13.26
CA GLU A 480 61.47 -26.11 13.00
C GLU A 480 61.45 -24.76 12.25
N MET A 481 60.38 -24.47 11.53
CA MET A 481 60.22 -23.23 10.76
C MET A 481 59.33 -22.19 11.45
N ARG A 482 58.79 -22.47 12.65
CA ARG A 482 57.89 -21.56 13.35
C ARG A 482 58.64 -20.38 13.98
N LEU A 483 58.37 -19.16 13.51
CA LEU A 483 59.06 -17.96 13.96
C LEU A 483 58.14 -16.75 13.85
N VAL A 484 58.00 -16.01 14.96
CA VAL A 484 57.34 -14.71 15.00
C VAL A 484 58.30 -13.69 15.61
N LYS A 485 58.47 -12.55 14.94
CA LYS A 485 59.31 -11.44 15.39
C LYS A 485 58.45 -10.19 15.51
N VAL A 486 58.53 -9.54 16.66
CA VAL A 486 57.79 -8.30 16.94
C VAL A 486 58.81 -7.23 17.24
N TYR A 487 58.72 -6.13 16.49
CA TYR A 487 59.58 -4.97 16.66
C TYR A 487 58.72 -3.74 16.89
N SER A 488 59.07 -2.96 17.91
CA SER A 488 58.47 -1.65 18.14
C SER A 488 59.55 -0.61 18.40
N ARG A 489 59.40 0.56 17.79
CA ARG A 489 60.24 1.73 18.04
C ARG A 489 59.43 3.00 17.99
N ILE A 490 59.78 3.95 18.85
CA ILE A 490 59.31 5.31 18.77
C ILE A 490 60.42 6.20 18.19
N ALA A 491 60.07 7.00 17.19
CA ALA A 491 60.96 7.97 16.57
C ALA A 491 60.17 9.25 16.26
N ASN A 492 60.67 10.41 16.68
CA ASN A 492 60.04 11.73 16.48
C ASN A 492 58.58 11.81 16.97
N GLY A 493 58.23 11.08 18.05
CA GLY A 493 56.87 11.00 18.59
C GLY A 493 55.94 10.03 17.85
N ASN A 494 56.42 9.32 16.83
CA ASN A 494 55.65 8.35 16.05
C ASN A 494 56.00 6.93 16.49
N LEU A 495 54.99 6.07 16.56
CA LEU A 495 55.15 4.65 16.86
C LEU A 495 55.23 3.86 15.55
N LEU A 496 56.31 3.11 15.37
CA LEU A 496 56.43 2.05 14.38
C LEU A 496 56.28 0.71 15.10
N LEU A 497 55.30 -0.09 14.69
CA LEU A 497 55.09 -1.46 15.15
C LEU A 497 55.13 -2.40 13.94
N THR A 498 56.05 -3.36 13.96
CA THR A 498 56.21 -4.36 12.90
C THR A 498 56.09 -5.76 13.48
N VAL A 499 55.18 -6.56 12.92
CA VAL A 499 55.04 -7.99 13.23
C VAL A 499 55.39 -8.79 11.98
N LYS A 500 56.29 -9.74 12.14
CA LYS A 500 56.86 -10.54 11.07
C LYS A 500 56.76 -12.02 11.44
N ASN A 501 56.16 -12.83 10.58
CA ASN A 501 56.04 -14.27 10.80
C ASN A 501 56.42 -15.07 9.56
N HIS A 502 56.89 -16.30 9.76
CA HIS A 502 56.96 -17.24 8.65
C HIS A 502 55.56 -17.71 8.25
N TRP A 503 55.36 -17.98 6.97
CA TRP A 503 54.06 -18.39 6.41
C TRP A 503 54.22 -19.29 5.18
N SER A 504 53.14 -19.95 4.77
CA SER A 504 53.12 -20.97 3.70
C SER A 504 52.77 -20.46 2.29
N GLY A 505 52.75 -19.14 2.07
CA GLY A 505 52.64 -18.54 0.71
C GLY A 505 51.23 -18.20 0.19
N GLU A 506 50.15 -18.59 0.86
CA GLU A 506 48.78 -18.32 0.38
C GLU A 506 48.22 -16.97 0.87
N PHE A 507 48.34 -15.90 0.07
CA PHE A 507 47.78 -14.56 0.37
C PHE A 507 46.81 -14.12 -0.73
N LEU A 508 45.54 -13.94 -0.36
CA LEU A 508 44.49 -13.45 -1.27
C LEU A 508 44.09 -12.03 -0.88
N ALA A 509 44.48 -11.06 -1.70
CA ALA A 509 44.04 -9.68 -1.59
C ALA A 509 43.42 -9.21 -2.93
N SER A 510 42.30 -8.49 -2.84
CA SER A 510 41.70 -7.80 -3.99
C SER A 510 41.55 -6.31 -3.65
N GLY A 511 42.36 -5.48 -4.29
CA GLY A 511 42.41 -4.04 -4.00
C GLY A 511 42.78 -3.72 -2.55
N GLU A 512 41.91 -2.99 -1.84
CA GLU A 512 42.13 -2.62 -0.43
C GLU A 512 41.66 -3.69 0.59
N GLN A 513 41.00 -4.75 0.13
CA GLN A 513 40.43 -5.79 1.01
C GLN A 513 41.33 -7.03 1.06
N VAL A 514 41.71 -7.41 2.29
CA VAL A 514 42.40 -8.68 2.58
C VAL A 514 41.34 -9.73 2.90
N TYR A 515 41.34 -10.84 2.17
CA TYR A 515 40.37 -11.91 2.36
C TYR A 515 40.87 -12.95 3.36
N SER A 516 39.95 -13.49 4.13
CA SER A 516 40.25 -14.53 5.11
C SER A 516 40.53 -15.85 4.39
N THR A 517 41.57 -16.57 4.79
CA THR A 517 41.79 -17.95 4.37
C THR A 517 40.94 -18.96 5.17
N LYS A 518 40.11 -18.49 6.12
CA LYS A 518 39.32 -19.33 7.06
C LYS A 518 37.82 -19.36 6.78
N HIS A 519 37.27 -18.35 6.12
CA HIS A 519 35.85 -18.25 5.79
C HIS A 519 35.66 -17.44 4.50
N GLN A 520 34.55 -17.64 3.79
CA GLN A 520 34.21 -16.77 2.67
C GLN A 520 33.97 -15.34 3.20
N GLY A 521 34.86 -14.40 2.84
CA GLY A 521 34.73 -13.00 3.20
C GLY A 521 36.03 -12.31 3.63
N VAL A 522 35.90 -11.05 4.03
CA VAL A 522 37.02 -10.17 4.42
C VAL A 522 37.61 -10.61 5.75
N GLY A 523 38.94 -10.67 5.87
CA GLY A 523 39.64 -10.93 7.12
C GLY A 523 39.38 -9.83 8.15
N ILE A 524 38.58 -10.15 9.18
CA ILE A 524 38.06 -9.20 10.16
C ILE A 524 39.19 -8.57 11.00
N GLY A 525 40.23 -9.34 11.34
CA GLY A 525 41.35 -8.88 12.18
C GLY A 525 42.19 -7.77 11.54
N LEU A 526 42.76 -8.01 10.36
CA LEU A 526 43.57 -7.00 9.64
C LEU A 526 42.74 -5.80 9.17
N SER A 527 41.45 -6.00 8.86
CA SER A 527 40.50 -4.91 8.56
C SER A 527 40.26 -4.00 9.77
N SER A 528 40.15 -4.58 10.98
CA SER A 528 40.00 -3.84 12.23
C SER A 528 41.25 -3.03 12.56
N VAL A 529 42.44 -3.62 12.39
CA VAL A 529 43.73 -2.92 12.54
C VAL A 529 43.83 -1.76 11.55
N ARG A 530 43.56 -2.00 10.26
CA ARG A 530 43.61 -0.96 9.22
C ARG A 530 42.66 0.20 9.52
N SER A 531 41.43 -0.09 9.94
CA SER A 531 40.42 0.92 10.27
C SER A 531 40.85 1.77 11.49
N LEU A 532 41.40 1.14 12.51
CA LEU A 532 41.93 1.81 13.70
C LEU A 532 43.11 2.73 13.35
N VAL A 533 44.06 2.24 12.56
CA VAL A 533 45.22 3.02 12.10
C VAL A 533 44.78 4.25 11.31
N LYS A 534 43.82 4.09 10.38
CA LYS A 534 43.25 5.21 9.61
C LYS A 534 42.54 6.23 10.50
N LYS A 535 41.76 5.78 11.49
CA LYS A 535 41.07 6.66 12.46
C LYS A 535 42.04 7.47 13.30
N LYS A 536 43.21 6.92 13.62
CA LYS A 536 44.28 7.59 14.37
C LYS A 536 45.28 8.32 13.46
N GLY A 537 44.96 8.48 12.17
CA GLY A 537 45.76 9.22 11.19
C GLY A 537 47.02 8.51 10.69
N GLY A 538 47.27 7.27 11.10
CA GLY A 538 48.46 6.50 10.78
C GLY A 538 48.48 5.85 9.39
N GLN A 539 49.52 5.05 9.13
CA GLN A 539 49.70 4.26 7.91
C GLN A 539 49.87 2.77 8.24
N PHE A 540 49.35 1.92 7.35
CA PHE A 540 49.33 0.47 7.49
C PHE A 540 49.92 -0.17 6.24
N PHE A 541 50.92 -1.02 6.41
CA PHE A 541 51.68 -1.67 5.35
C PHE A 541 51.66 -3.20 5.53
N ILE A 542 51.47 -3.92 4.44
CA ILE A 542 51.60 -5.38 4.38
C ILE A 542 52.62 -5.70 3.28
N SER A 543 53.57 -6.57 3.59
CA SER A 543 54.54 -7.12 2.65
C SER A 543 54.51 -8.65 2.75
N PRO A 544 53.84 -9.34 1.82
CA PRO A 544 53.86 -10.79 1.74
C PRO A 544 55.11 -11.24 0.98
N ASN A 545 56.22 -11.46 1.68
CA ASN A 545 57.44 -12.02 1.08
C ASN A 545 57.58 -13.47 1.55
N GLU A 546 58.11 -14.39 0.74
CA GLU A 546 58.50 -15.71 1.24
C GLU A 546 59.98 -15.70 1.65
N PRO A 547 60.36 -16.23 2.82
CA PRO A 547 59.52 -16.96 3.79
C PRO A 547 58.77 -16.08 4.80
N ASP A 548 58.87 -14.74 4.71
CA ASP A 548 58.46 -13.79 5.74
C ASP A 548 57.24 -12.89 5.41
N PHE A 549 56.10 -13.12 6.06
CA PHE A 549 54.97 -12.21 6.03
C PHE A 549 55.18 -11.06 7.02
N THR A 550 55.17 -9.82 6.55
CA THR A 550 55.44 -8.64 7.39
C THR A 550 54.27 -7.67 7.38
N VAL A 551 53.77 -7.30 8.57
CA VAL A 551 52.79 -6.23 8.76
C VAL A 551 53.43 -5.11 9.57
N SER A 552 53.39 -3.89 9.05
CA SER A 552 53.92 -2.71 9.72
C SER A 552 52.84 -1.64 9.88
N VAL A 553 52.76 -1.07 11.08
CA VAL A 553 51.85 0.00 11.47
C VAL A 553 52.67 1.20 11.90
N VAL A 554 52.32 2.37 11.36
CA VAL A 554 52.87 3.66 11.80
C VAL A 554 51.74 4.50 12.36
N LEU A 555 51.85 4.94 13.61
CA LEU A 555 50.94 5.91 14.22
C LEU A 555 51.69 7.21 14.50
N TRP A 556 51.13 8.34 14.07
CA TRP A 556 51.76 9.65 14.24
C TRP A 556 51.44 10.28 15.58
N ASN A 557 52.43 10.95 16.19
CA ASN A 557 52.29 11.79 17.39
C ASN A 557 51.62 11.08 18.60
N VAL A 558 52.01 9.83 18.86
CA VAL A 558 51.48 9.01 19.96
C VAL A 558 52.35 9.03 21.22
N ALA A 559 53.50 9.70 21.19
CA ALA A 559 54.39 9.90 22.35
C ALA A 559 54.92 11.34 22.41
N ASP A 560 55.13 11.88 23.62
CA ASP A 560 55.65 13.24 23.81
C ASP A 560 57.14 13.37 23.44
N GLN A 561 57.48 14.44 22.71
CA GLN A 561 58.83 14.66 22.17
C GLN A 561 59.90 15.02 23.22
N ASN A 562 59.50 15.38 24.45
CA ASN A 562 60.42 15.94 25.45
C ASN A 562 61.15 14.93 26.36
N ARG A 563 61.03 13.62 26.12
CA ARG A 563 61.73 12.60 26.94
C ARG A 563 62.86 11.83 26.24
N PHE A 564 63.08 12.03 24.94
CA PHE A 564 63.97 11.16 24.15
C PHE A 564 65.24 11.83 23.59
N ILE A 565 65.67 12.95 24.18
CA ILE A 565 67.02 13.53 23.94
C ILE A 565 67.82 13.45 25.24
N ARG A 566 68.27 12.25 25.63
CA ARG A 566 69.53 12.03 26.33
C ARG A 566 70.06 10.65 25.91
N GLU A 567 71.33 10.67 25.53
CA GLU A 567 72.14 9.61 24.90
C GLU A 567 72.19 8.30 25.69
#